data_AF-A0A2R8BX26-F1
#
_entry.id   AF-A0A2R8BX26-F1
#
_cell.length_a   1.000
_cell.length_b   1.000
_cell.length_c   1.000
_cell.angle_alpha   90.00
_cell.angle_beta   90.00
_cell.angle_gamma   90.00
#
_symmetry.space_group_name_H-M   'P 1'
#
loop_
_entity.id
_entity.type
_entity.pdbx_description
1 polymer ?
#
loop_
_entity_poly.entity_id
_entity_poly.type
_entity_poly.pdbx_seq_one_letter_code
_entity_poly.pdbx_strand_id
1 'polypeptide(L)'
;MLRIFALSLLAAAPLHAQATRDCNTWVSNARNLAMPYEDATRTYAQGSIAFLLLDTGEPACCSDHLMVLYPDPEEPFRICQLISLRDGLGYYEIRLGDAQATYDPLEGLSVRIPAFEYGEVEAMPRSLDVTVNQQTGVLTASHGAP
;
A
#
# COMPACT_ATOMS: atom_id res chain seq x y z
N MET A 1 -2.91 52.31 -20.35
CA MET A 1 -3.56 50.97 -20.49
C MET A 1 -2.90 50.04 -19.47
N LEU A 2 -3.54 49.81 -18.33
CA LEU A 2 -2.97 49.08 -17.19
C LEU A 2 -3.39 47.60 -17.28
N ARG A 3 -2.43 46.71 -17.55
CA ARG A 3 -2.66 45.25 -17.63
C ARG A 3 -2.63 44.67 -16.21
N ILE A 4 -3.80 44.22 -15.74
CA ILE A 4 -3.95 43.49 -14.48
C ILE A 4 -3.46 42.05 -14.72
N PHE A 5 -2.37 41.66 -14.05
CA PHE A 5 -1.95 40.26 -13.95
C PHE A 5 -2.78 39.59 -12.85
N ALA A 6 -3.73 38.72 -13.24
CA ALA A 6 -4.45 37.86 -12.31
C ALA A 6 -3.51 36.72 -11.88
N LEU A 7 -3.10 36.73 -10.62
CA LEU A 7 -2.30 35.67 -10.01
C LEU A 7 -3.26 34.55 -9.56
N SER A 8 -3.37 33.49 -10.35
CA SER A 8 -4.17 32.32 -10.03
C SER A 8 -3.55 31.56 -8.84
N LEU A 9 -4.19 31.61 -7.67
CA LEU A 9 -3.87 30.72 -6.55
C LEU A 9 -4.25 29.28 -6.94
N LEU A 10 -3.25 28.43 -7.18
CA LEU A 10 -3.48 26.98 -7.22
C LEU A 10 -3.76 26.50 -5.79
N ALA A 11 -5.01 26.15 -5.51
CA ALA A 11 -5.38 25.43 -4.29
C ALA A 11 -4.77 24.02 -4.36
N ALA A 12 -3.74 23.76 -3.55
CA ALA A 12 -3.26 22.41 -3.30
C ALA A 12 -4.35 21.66 -2.53
N ALA A 13 -5.09 20.79 -3.22
CA ALA A 13 -6.00 19.86 -2.56
C ALA A 13 -5.17 18.90 -1.68
N PRO A 14 -5.63 18.57 -0.45
CA PRO A 14 -4.99 17.53 0.32
C PRO A 14 -5.14 16.22 -0.43
N LEU A 15 -4.01 15.65 -0.86
CA LEU A 15 -3.96 14.27 -1.28
C LEU A 15 -4.20 13.44 -0.01
N HIS A 16 -5.36 12.79 0.10
CA HIS A 16 -5.55 11.75 1.11
C HIS A 16 -4.62 10.58 0.75
N ALA A 17 -3.37 10.71 1.16
CA ALA A 17 -2.39 9.65 1.11
C ALA A 17 -2.92 8.50 1.99
N GLN A 18 -2.77 7.27 1.49
CA GLN A 18 -3.01 6.08 2.28
C GLN A 18 -2.20 6.14 3.58
N ALA A 19 -2.69 5.47 4.62
CA ALA A 19 -1.95 5.41 5.88
C ALA A 19 -0.79 4.41 5.73
N THR A 20 0.34 4.91 5.22
CA THR A 20 1.64 4.23 5.28
C THR A 20 2.30 4.56 6.61
N ARG A 21 2.68 3.54 7.37
CA ARG A 21 3.39 3.70 8.64
C ARG A 21 4.43 2.61 8.83
N ASP A 22 5.38 2.86 9.71
CA ASP A 22 6.29 1.82 10.18
C ASP A 22 5.53 0.64 10.85
N CYS A 23 6.16 -0.53 10.86
CA CYS A 23 5.59 -1.78 11.35
C CYS A 23 5.71 -2.01 12.86
N ASN A 24 6.18 -1.05 13.67
CA ASN A 24 6.18 -1.19 15.13
C ASN A 24 4.78 -1.00 15.73
N THR A 25 3.85 -1.87 15.33
CA THR A 25 2.43 -1.87 15.69
C THR A 25 1.94 -3.31 15.85
N TRP A 26 0.88 -3.49 16.63
CA TRP A 26 0.25 -4.82 16.81
C TRP A 26 -0.33 -5.38 15.51
N VAL A 27 -0.67 -4.51 14.54
CA VAL A 27 -1.20 -4.92 13.23
C VAL A 27 -0.16 -5.73 12.45
N SER A 28 1.13 -5.35 12.52
CA SER A 28 2.24 -6.02 11.84
C SER A 28 2.76 -7.28 12.55
N ASN A 29 1.93 -7.90 13.39
CA ASN A 29 2.31 -9.12 14.11
C ASN A 29 2.17 -10.36 13.21
N ALA A 30 3.13 -11.29 13.29
CA ALA A 30 3.10 -12.54 12.52
C ALA A 30 1.82 -13.38 12.71
N ARG A 31 1.15 -13.25 13.87
CA ARG A 31 -0.14 -13.92 14.13
C ARG A 31 -1.27 -13.45 13.20
N ASN A 32 -1.13 -12.25 12.62
CA ASN A 32 -2.12 -11.65 11.73
C ASN A 32 -1.80 -12.02 10.27
N LEU A 33 -0.75 -12.78 9.95
CA LEU A 33 -0.51 -13.22 8.58
C LEU A 33 -1.70 -14.05 8.11
N ALA A 34 -2.34 -13.60 7.02
CA ALA A 34 -3.55 -14.23 6.53
C ALA A 34 -3.30 -15.67 6.07
N MET A 35 -4.34 -16.49 6.13
CA MET A 35 -4.31 -17.87 5.67
C MET A 35 -5.07 -18.01 4.34
N PRO A 36 -4.61 -18.88 3.42
CA PRO A 36 -3.40 -19.70 3.52
C PRO A 36 -2.11 -18.90 3.26
N TYR A 37 -1.01 -19.27 3.90
CA TYR A 37 0.23 -18.47 3.90
C TYR A 37 0.86 -18.31 2.52
N GLU A 38 0.72 -19.32 1.67
CA GLU A 38 1.16 -19.30 0.27
C GLU A 38 0.46 -18.22 -0.56
N ASP A 39 -0.81 -17.94 -0.27
CA ASP A 39 -1.59 -16.92 -0.99
C ASP A 39 -1.46 -15.54 -0.34
N ALA A 40 -1.23 -15.52 0.98
CA ALA A 40 -0.97 -14.30 1.74
C ALA A 40 0.44 -13.73 1.55
N THR A 41 1.32 -14.42 0.83
CA THR A 41 2.71 -13.99 0.62
C THR A 41 3.03 -13.91 -0.86
N ARG A 42 3.55 -12.75 -1.30
CA ARG A 42 4.14 -12.61 -2.63
C ARG A 42 5.51 -11.98 -2.56
N THR A 43 6.45 -12.55 -3.29
CA THR A 43 7.83 -12.05 -3.35
C THR A 43 8.18 -11.55 -4.74
N TYR A 44 8.93 -10.46 -4.80
CA TYR A 44 9.41 -9.84 -6.02
C TYR A 44 10.93 -9.63 -5.95
N ALA A 45 11.53 -9.27 -7.08
CA ALA A 45 12.95 -8.97 -7.20
C ALA A 45 13.84 -10.01 -6.52
N GLN A 46 13.63 -11.28 -6.90
CA GLN A 46 14.36 -12.45 -6.38
C GLN A 46 14.26 -12.62 -4.85
N GLY A 47 13.11 -12.23 -4.26
CA GLY A 47 12.87 -12.37 -2.82
C GLY A 47 13.33 -11.18 -1.98
N SER A 48 13.93 -10.15 -2.58
CA SER A 48 14.34 -8.95 -1.85
C SER A 48 13.16 -8.09 -1.40
N ILE A 49 12.03 -8.17 -2.09
CA ILE A 49 10.78 -7.51 -1.73
C ILE A 49 9.74 -8.57 -1.41
N ALA A 50 9.06 -8.45 -0.27
CA ALA A 50 7.97 -9.33 0.14
C ALA A 50 6.73 -8.52 0.51
N PHE A 51 5.60 -8.91 -0.06
CA PHE A 51 4.27 -8.40 0.23
C PHE A 51 3.55 -9.46 1.05
N LEU A 52 3.02 -9.06 2.20
CA LEU A 52 2.41 -9.94 3.20
C LEU A 52 1.02 -9.40 3.52
N LEU A 53 -0.02 -10.17 3.18
CA LEU A 53 -1.38 -9.88 3.54
C LEU A 53 -1.58 -10.19 5.03
N LEU A 54 -2.03 -9.20 5.77
CA LEU A 54 -2.36 -9.33 7.19
C LEU A 54 -3.87 -9.19 7.37
N ASP A 55 -4.48 -10.08 8.14
CA ASP A 55 -5.87 -10.01 8.58
C ASP A 55 -5.89 -9.91 10.11
N THR A 56 -6.41 -8.80 10.63
CA THR A 56 -6.55 -8.58 12.07
C THR A 56 -7.78 -9.25 12.67
N GLY A 57 -8.65 -9.84 11.85
CA GLY A 57 -9.94 -10.43 12.22
C GLY A 57 -11.03 -9.41 12.57
N GLU A 58 -10.66 -8.30 13.22
CA GLU A 58 -11.56 -7.20 13.58
C GLU A 58 -10.92 -5.82 13.35
N PRO A 59 -11.71 -4.78 13.02
CA PRO A 59 -13.15 -4.87 12.73
C PRO A 59 -13.39 -5.59 11.40
N ALA A 60 -14.42 -6.45 11.32
CA ALA A 60 -14.73 -7.23 10.11
C ALA A 60 -14.92 -6.40 8.83
N CYS A 61 -15.17 -5.09 8.95
CA CYS A 61 -15.24 -4.18 7.80
C CYS A 61 -13.88 -3.90 7.15
N CYS A 62 -12.80 -4.04 7.92
CA CYS A 62 -11.58 -3.28 7.70
C CYS A 62 -10.36 -3.99 8.30
N SER A 63 -10.31 -5.33 8.24
CA SER A 63 -9.27 -6.14 8.89
C SER A 63 -8.04 -6.40 8.02
N ASP A 64 -8.14 -6.19 6.71
CA ASP A 64 -7.05 -6.46 5.79
C ASP A 64 -6.05 -5.31 5.72
N HIS A 65 -4.77 -5.61 5.91
CA HIS A 65 -3.65 -4.68 5.77
C HIS A 65 -2.56 -5.32 4.91
N LEU A 66 -1.77 -4.48 4.24
CA LEU A 66 -0.61 -4.94 3.48
C LEU A 66 0.68 -4.54 4.19
N MET A 67 1.50 -5.52 4.55
CA MET A 67 2.86 -5.30 5.02
C MET A 67 3.84 -5.55 3.88
N VAL A 68 4.75 -4.59 3.67
CA VAL A 68 5.77 -4.65 2.63
C VAL A 68 7.14 -4.60 3.29
N LEU A 69 7.93 -5.66 3.06
CA LEU A 69 9.33 -5.73 3.42
C LEU A 69 10.17 -5.49 2.17
N TYR A 70 11.14 -4.58 2.25
CA TYR A 70 12.00 -4.25 1.11
C TYR A 70 13.39 -3.78 1.58
N PRO A 71 14.40 -3.74 0.68
CA PRO A 71 15.76 -3.38 1.08
C PRO A 71 15.86 -1.93 1.56
N ASP A 72 16.67 -1.70 2.59
CA ASP A 72 17.20 -0.39 2.90
C ASP A 72 18.48 -0.16 2.06
N PRO A 73 18.64 0.98 1.36
CA PRO A 73 19.85 1.25 0.58
C PRO A 73 21.07 1.57 1.44
N GLU A 74 20.88 1.99 2.69
CA GLU A 74 21.94 2.43 3.61
C GLU A 74 22.23 1.40 4.70
N GLU A 75 21.25 0.58 5.08
CA GLU A 75 21.36 -0.40 6.18
C GLU A 75 21.24 -1.86 5.70
N PRO A 76 21.86 -2.83 6.39
CA PRO A 76 21.77 -4.25 6.02
C PRO A 76 20.39 -4.88 6.35
N PHE A 77 19.51 -4.15 7.02
CA PHE A 77 18.18 -4.60 7.42
C PHE A 77 17.12 -4.26 6.35
N ARG A 78 15.95 -4.89 6.44
CA ARG A 78 14.81 -4.55 5.57
C ARG A 78 14.00 -3.43 6.20
N ILE A 79 13.55 -2.49 5.38
CA ILE A 79 12.50 -1.55 5.75
C ILE A 79 11.18 -2.32 5.79
N CYS A 80 10.35 -2.02 6.80
CA CYS A 80 8.99 -2.53 6.91
C CYS A 80 8.00 -1.38 6.84
N GLN A 81 7.08 -1.45 5.88
CA GLN A 81 5.97 -0.51 5.74
C GLN A 81 4.64 -1.25 5.84
N LEU A 82 3.76 -0.72 6.69
CA LEU A 82 2.39 -1.16 6.82
C LEU A 82 1.49 -0.17 6.09
N ILE A 83 0.69 -0.70 5.16
CA ILE A 83 -0.26 0.05 4.34
C ILE A 83 -1.67 -0.32 4.79
N SER A 84 -2.42 0.68 5.20
CA SER A 84 -3.84 0.56 5.58
C SER A 84 -4.69 1.49 4.70
N LEU A 85 -5.98 1.21 4.61
CA LEU A 85 -6.92 2.09 3.91
C LEU A 85 -6.89 3.52 4.49
N ARG A 86 -6.92 3.61 5.82
CA ARG A 86 -6.81 4.87 6.57
C ARG A 86 -6.23 4.59 7.95
N ASP A 87 -6.09 5.63 8.77
CA ASP A 87 -5.48 5.45 10.08
C ASP A 87 -6.30 4.49 10.96
N GLY A 88 -5.61 3.50 11.55
CA GLY A 88 -6.19 2.42 12.34
C GLY A 88 -7.12 1.42 11.62
N LEU A 89 -7.49 1.62 10.36
CA LEU A 89 -8.47 0.78 9.66
C LEU A 89 -7.94 0.29 8.30
N GLY A 90 -8.02 -1.02 8.10
CA GLY A 90 -7.64 -1.71 6.88
C GLY A 90 -8.72 -1.65 5.79
N TYR A 91 -8.52 -2.52 4.82
CA TYR A 91 -9.45 -2.80 3.73
C TYR A 91 -10.45 -3.88 4.17
N TYR A 92 -11.58 -3.93 3.47
CA TYR A 92 -12.50 -5.06 3.61
C TYR A 92 -11.89 -6.34 3.04
N GLU A 93 -11.17 -6.22 1.93
CA GLU A 93 -10.49 -7.34 1.29
C GLU A 93 -9.30 -6.81 0.46
N ILE A 94 -8.14 -7.49 0.51
CA ILE A 94 -7.02 -7.30 -0.42
C ILE A 94 -6.75 -8.63 -1.13
N ARG A 95 -6.86 -8.66 -2.46
CA ARG A 95 -6.62 -9.87 -3.27
C ARG A 95 -5.18 -9.92 -3.74
N LEU A 96 -4.26 -10.22 -2.83
CA LEU A 96 -2.83 -10.28 -3.14
C LEU A 96 -2.51 -11.30 -4.25
N GLY A 97 -3.22 -12.43 -4.28
CA GLY A 97 -3.09 -13.45 -5.34
C GLY A 97 -3.34 -12.93 -6.76
N ASP A 98 -4.14 -11.87 -6.90
CA ASP A 98 -4.50 -11.26 -8.19
C ASP A 98 -3.61 -10.06 -8.54
N ALA A 99 -2.56 -9.79 -7.74
CA ALA A 99 -1.70 -8.64 -7.97
C ALA A 99 -0.94 -8.72 -9.30
N GLN A 100 -0.76 -7.57 -9.94
CA GLN A 100 -0.05 -7.41 -11.21
C GLN A 100 1.18 -6.54 -10.97
N ALA A 101 2.34 -7.01 -11.41
CA ALA A 101 3.62 -6.36 -11.16
C ALA A 101 4.28 -5.92 -12.47
N THR A 102 4.83 -4.72 -12.47
CA THR A 102 5.67 -4.17 -13.53
C THR A 102 6.95 -3.60 -12.93
N TYR A 103 8.03 -3.61 -13.70
CA TYR A 103 9.31 -3.05 -13.27
C TYR A 103 9.79 -2.01 -14.27
N ASP A 104 10.15 -0.84 -13.75
CA ASP A 104 10.82 0.23 -14.48
C ASP A 104 12.15 0.55 -13.77
N PRO A 105 13.31 0.59 -14.46
CA PRO A 105 14.60 0.87 -13.82
C PRO A 105 14.73 2.26 -13.17
N LEU A 106 13.92 3.24 -13.59
CA LEU A 106 13.90 4.61 -13.07
C LEU A 106 12.90 4.76 -11.91
N GLU A 107 11.76 4.08 -11.98
CA GLU A 107 10.71 4.20 -10.94
C GLU A 107 10.80 3.12 -9.86
N GLY A 108 11.17 1.89 -10.22
CA GLY A 108 11.26 0.73 -9.35
C GLY A 108 10.23 -0.36 -9.68
N LEU A 109 9.89 -1.17 -8.68
CA LEU A 109 8.82 -2.16 -8.78
C LEU A 109 7.47 -1.48 -8.51
N SER A 110 6.54 -1.58 -9.45
CA SER A 110 5.14 -1.19 -9.24
C SER A 110 4.24 -2.41 -9.20
N VAL A 111 3.37 -2.48 -8.21
CA VAL A 111 2.42 -3.57 -7.98
C VAL A 111 1.03 -3.00 -7.84
N ARG A 112 0.11 -3.40 -8.72
CA ARG A 112 -1.31 -3.12 -8.62
C ARG A 112 -2.03 -4.30 -7.99
N ILE A 113 -2.79 -4.06 -6.93
CA ILE A 113 -3.48 -5.10 -6.17
C ILE A 113 -4.97 -4.76 -6.12
N PRO A 114 -5.88 -5.66 -6.54
CA PRO A 114 -7.30 -5.47 -6.31
C PRO A 114 -7.59 -5.42 -4.80
N ALA A 115 -8.32 -4.41 -4.37
CA ALA A 115 -8.70 -4.21 -2.97
C ALA A 115 -10.15 -3.71 -2.89
N PHE A 116 -10.74 -3.82 -1.71
CA PHE A 116 -12.14 -3.46 -1.50
C PHE A 116 -12.28 -2.67 -0.21
N GLU A 117 -13.08 -1.61 -0.26
CA GLU A 117 -13.53 -0.89 0.92
C GLU A 117 -14.88 -1.43 1.35
N TYR A 118 -15.16 -1.40 2.65
CA TYR A 118 -16.48 -1.75 3.15
C TYR A 118 -17.54 -0.79 2.60
N GLY A 119 -18.62 -1.35 2.04
CA GLY A 119 -19.83 -0.62 1.72
C GLY A 119 -21.04 -1.27 2.40
N GLU A 120 -22.09 -0.48 2.65
CA GLU A 120 -23.27 -0.92 3.40
C GLU A 120 -24.08 -2.02 2.70
N VAL A 121 -24.06 -2.02 1.37
CA VAL A 121 -24.80 -2.97 0.52
C VAL A 121 -23.86 -3.97 -0.14
N GLU A 122 -22.75 -3.49 -0.69
CA GLU A 122 -21.72 -4.30 -1.33
C GLU A 122 -20.34 -3.68 -1.10
N ALA A 123 -19.30 -4.50 -1.18
CA ALA A 123 -17.93 -4.02 -1.08
C ALA A 123 -17.58 -3.12 -2.27
N MET A 124 -16.96 -1.97 -1.99
CA MET A 124 -16.63 -0.97 -2.98
C MET A 124 -15.25 -1.27 -3.58
N PRO A 125 -15.14 -1.61 -4.88
CA PRO A 125 -13.87 -1.95 -5.49
C PRO A 125 -12.90 -0.76 -5.53
N ARG A 126 -11.63 -1.05 -5.30
CA ARG A 126 -10.50 -0.13 -5.41
C ARG A 126 -9.26 -0.85 -5.94
N SER A 127 -8.33 -0.06 -6.45
CA SER A 127 -6.97 -0.52 -6.70
C SER A 127 -6.07 -0.03 -5.55
N LEU A 128 -5.22 -0.91 -5.03
CA LEU A 128 -4.08 -0.55 -4.20
C LEU A 128 -2.82 -0.62 -5.07
N ASP A 129 -2.30 0.55 -5.45
CA ASP A 129 -1.09 0.69 -6.25
C ASP A 129 0.09 0.98 -5.32
N VAL A 130 1.10 0.11 -5.32
CA VAL A 130 2.30 0.20 -4.48
C VAL A 130 3.53 0.27 -5.37
N THR A 131 4.36 1.30 -5.21
CA THR A 131 5.67 1.39 -5.87
C THR A 131 6.78 1.34 -4.84
N VAL A 132 7.77 0.48 -5.08
CA VAL A 132 8.97 0.32 -4.26
C VAL A 132 10.18 0.68 -5.10
N ASN A 133 10.82 1.81 -4.76
CA ASN A 133 12.08 2.20 -5.34
C ASN A 133 13.24 1.68 -4.48
N GLN A 134 13.87 0.59 -4.94
CA GLN A 134 14.96 -0.08 -4.22
C GLN A 134 16.25 0.76 -4.14
N GLN A 135 16.43 1.71 -5.05
CA GLN A 135 17.62 2.56 -5.07
C GLN A 135 17.54 3.65 -3.99
N THR A 136 16.33 4.14 -3.71
CA THR A 136 16.10 5.22 -2.76
C THR A 136 15.53 4.75 -1.42
N GLY A 137 15.10 3.49 -1.31
CA GLY A 137 14.43 2.99 -0.11
C GLY A 137 13.03 3.60 0.10
N VAL A 138 12.44 4.18 -0.95
CA VAL A 138 11.14 4.84 -0.87
C VAL A 138 10.04 3.90 -1.34
N LEU A 139 9.00 3.76 -0.50
CA LEU A 139 7.74 3.15 -0.87
C LEU A 139 6.67 4.25 -1.01
N THR A 140 5.90 4.19 -2.09
CA THR A 140 4.67 4.97 -2.26
C THR A 140 3.49 4.04 -2.41
N ALA A 141 2.35 4.45 -1.86
CA ALA A 141 1.11 3.70 -1.95
C ALA A 141 -0.04 4.67 -2.26
N SER A 142 -0.89 4.31 -3.22
CA SER A 142 -2.03 5.13 -3.63
C SER A 142 -3.23 4.27 -4.04
N HIS A 143 -4.38 4.93 -4.16
CA HIS A 143 -5.58 4.31 -4.72
C HIS A 143 -5.68 4.63 -6.21
N GLY A 144 -5.76 3.60 -7.03
CA GLY A 144 -6.15 3.73 -8.43
C GLY A 144 -7.67 3.82 -8.60
N ALA A 145 -8.11 4.27 -9.77
CA ALA A 145 -9.47 4.03 -10.23
C ALA A 145 -9.72 2.50 -10.30
N PRO A 146 -10.96 2.03 -10.04
CA PRO A 146 -11.31 0.62 -10.17
C PRO A 146 -11.09 0.09 -11.61
#